data_AF-A0A934CEL6-F1
#
_entry.id   AF-A0A934CEL6-F1
#
_cell.length_a   1.000
_cell.length_b   1.000
_cell.length_c   1.000
_cell.angle_alpha   90.00
_cell.angle_beta   90.00
_cell.angle_gamma   90.00
#
_symmetry.space_group_name_H-M   'P 1'
#
loop_
_entity.id
_entity.type
_entity.pdbx_description
1 polymer ?
#
loop_
_entity_poly.entity_id
_entity_poly.type
_entity_poly.pdbx_seq_one_letter_code
_entity_poly.pdbx_strand_id
1 'polypeptide(L)'
;MMRFVLPLLVLLVSGCAKEPAAYHIAGSEIAITVERIKPYFWSSGWELDLIVRQHPNCQRRHHMKPTKSDKLKVEVYTPQRGVFILRQAKRWYVTDLRTCAMETFQDPPPEPGERVGAFTVKDGEFKFVPSQDRAATDNGAAEAE
;
A
#
# COMPACT_ATOMS: atom_id res chain seq x y z
N MET A 1 22.69 -40.52 -13.56
CA MET A 1 21.52 -39.89 -12.92
C MET A 1 21.75 -38.47 -12.39
N MET A 2 23.00 -38.04 -12.09
CA MET A 2 23.31 -36.69 -11.57
C MET A 2 23.00 -35.50 -12.52
N ARG A 3 22.88 -35.75 -13.84
CA ARG A 3 22.74 -34.69 -14.87
C ARG A 3 21.36 -34.01 -14.91
N PHE A 4 20.33 -34.58 -14.31
CA PHE A 4 18.98 -34.00 -14.24
C PHE A 4 18.70 -33.25 -12.92
N VAL A 5 19.60 -33.29 -11.94
CA VAL A 5 19.44 -32.59 -10.65
C VAL A 5 19.70 -31.08 -10.81
N LEU A 6 20.61 -30.71 -11.72
CA LEU A 6 21.01 -29.32 -11.94
C LEU A 6 19.91 -28.42 -12.54
N PRO A 7 19.12 -28.83 -13.56
CA PRO A 7 18.04 -27.99 -14.08
C PRO A 7 16.86 -27.86 -13.10
N LEU A 8 16.63 -28.85 -12.24
CA LEU A 8 15.57 -28.80 -11.22
C LEU A 8 15.92 -27.79 -10.12
N LEU A 9 17.20 -27.65 -9.78
CA LEU A 9 17.67 -26.68 -8.80
C LEU A 9 17.54 -25.22 -9.28
N VAL A 10 17.68 -24.97 -10.58
CA VAL A 10 17.53 -23.61 -11.16
C VAL A 10 16.07 -23.13 -11.13
N LEU A 11 15.10 -24.04 -11.26
CA LEU A 11 13.67 -23.72 -11.17
C LEU A 11 13.21 -23.33 -9.75
N LEU A 12 13.97 -23.69 -8.71
CA LEU A 12 13.64 -23.38 -7.32
C LEU A 12 14.04 -21.95 -6.91
N VAL A 13 14.76 -21.20 -7.74
CA VAL A 13 15.37 -19.91 -7.36
C VAL A 13 14.54 -18.68 -7.77
N SER A 14 13.45 -18.83 -8.53
CA SER A 14 12.72 -17.70 -9.13
C SER A 14 11.44 -17.26 -8.40
N GLY A 15 11.23 -17.68 -7.15
CA GLY A 15 10.06 -17.26 -6.35
C GLY A 15 10.17 -15.82 -5.82
N CYS A 16 9.92 -14.81 -6.67
CA CYS A 16 9.65 -13.43 -6.26
C CYS A 16 8.15 -13.29 -5.97
N ALA A 17 7.78 -12.80 -4.79
CA ALA A 17 6.39 -12.53 -4.45
C ALA A 17 6.12 -11.02 -4.53
N LYS A 18 5.11 -10.62 -5.30
CA LYS A 18 4.72 -9.23 -5.53
C LYS A 18 3.23 -9.10 -5.30
N GLU A 19 2.84 -8.29 -4.31
CA GLU A 19 1.43 -8.13 -3.94
C GLU A 19 1.08 -6.63 -3.88
N PRO A 20 0.50 -6.08 -4.95
CA PRO A 20 -0.03 -4.71 -4.95
C PRO A 20 -1.44 -4.67 -4.35
N ALA A 21 -1.69 -3.67 -3.50
CA ALA A 21 -3.03 -3.33 -3.03
C ALA A 21 -3.32 -1.86 -3.34
N ALA A 22 -4.40 -1.59 -4.06
CA ALA A 22 -4.79 -0.25 -4.45
C ALA A 22 -6.04 0.20 -3.71
N TYR A 23 -6.06 1.47 -3.32
CA TYR A 23 -7.25 2.20 -2.92
C TYR A 23 -7.58 3.22 -4.01
N HIS A 24 -8.79 3.10 -4.54
CA HIS A 24 -9.37 4.03 -5.51
C HIS A 24 -10.45 4.85 -4.81
N ILE A 25 -10.43 6.17 -5.00
CA ILE A 25 -11.48 7.04 -4.47
C ILE A 25 -12.62 7.03 -5.50
N ALA A 26 -13.82 6.64 -5.06
CA ALA A 26 -15.00 6.44 -5.91
C ALA A 26 -15.16 7.52 -6.99
N GLY A 27 -15.14 7.10 -8.26
CA GLY A 27 -15.32 7.98 -9.42
C GLY A 27 -14.11 8.80 -9.87
N SER A 28 -12.94 8.67 -9.22
CA SER A 28 -11.75 9.46 -9.56
C SER A 28 -10.57 8.60 -10.03
N GLU A 29 -9.78 9.13 -10.97
CA GLU A 29 -8.52 8.50 -11.42
C GLU A 29 -7.36 8.63 -10.40
N ILE A 30 -7.73 8.90 -9.15
CA ILE A 30 -6.85 9.08 -8.02
C ILE A 30 -6.74 7.75 -7.29
N ALA A 31 -5.53 7.20 -7.28
CA ALA A 31 -5.25 5.90 -6.68
C ALA A 31 -3.99 5.96 -5.82
N ILE A 32 -4.10 5.42 -4.61
CA ILE A 32 -2.96 5.13 -3.74
C ILE A 32 -2.77 3.62 -3.75
N THR A 33 -1.62 3.17 -4.22
CA THR A 33 -1.27 1.75 -4.25
C THR A 33 -0.09 1.51 -3.32
N VAL A 34 -0.25 0.58 -2.38
CA VAL A 34 0.85 0.05 -1.59
C VAL A 34 1.21 -1.30 -2.15
N GLU A 35 2.47 -1.49 -2.48
CA GLU A 35 2.99 -2.74 -3.01
C GLU A 35 4.00 -3.32 -2.03
N ARG A 36 3.88 -4.62 -1.75
CA ARG A 36 4.90 -5.37 -1.02
C ARG A 36 5.60 -6.34 -1.95
N ILE A 37 6.93 -6.33 -1.91
CA ILE A 37 7.80 -7.13 -2.77
C ILE A 37 8.71 -7.98 -1.88
N LYS A 38 8.71 -9.28 -2.09
CA LYS A 38 9.70 -10.20 -1.53
C LYS A 38 10.60 -10.65 -2.68
N PRO A 39 11.82 -10.10 -2.82
CA PRO A 39 12.66 -10.33 -3.99
C PRO A 39 13.09 -11.80 -4.14
N TYR A 40 13.23 -12.51 -3.02
CA TYR A 40 13.59 -13.92 -2.97
C TYR A 40 12.79 -14.65 -1.91
N PHE A 41 12.46 -15.92 -2.13
CA PHE A 41 11.71 -16.72 -1.15
C PHE A 41 12.45 -16.88 0.19
N TRP A 42 13.79 -16.80 0.21
CA TRP A 42 14.61 -16.81 1.43
C TRP A 42 14.77 -15.43 2.10
N SER A 43 14.22 -14.36 1.51
CA SER A 43 14.25 -13.04 2.12
C SER A 43 13.36 -13.03 3.36
N SER A 44 13.95 -12.69 4.50
CA SER A 44 13.23 -12.50 5.78
C SER A 44 12.46 -11.18 5.85
N GLY A 45 12.46 -10.39 4.76
CA GLY A 45 11.82 -9.08 4.70
C GLY A 45 11.09 -8.83 3.38
N TRP A 46 10.11 -7.94 3.49
CA TRP A 46 9.33 -7.35 2.42
C TRP A 46 9.81 -5.92 2.17
N GLU A 47 10.13 -5.63 0.92
CA GLU A 47 10.26 -4.27 0.43
C GLU A 47 8.87 -3.67 0.21
N LEU A 48 8.76 -2.36 0.41
CA LEU A 48 7.49 -1.67 0.38
C LEU A 48 7.58 -0.46 -0.52
N ASP A 49 6.62 -0.33 -1.41
CA ASP A 49 6.52 0.78 -2.33
C ASP A 49 5.16 1.44 -2.25
N LEU A 50 5.16 2.75 -2.12
CA LEU A 50 3.98 3.58 -2.23
C LEU A 50 3.94 4.18 -3.63
N ILE A 51 2.95 3.80 -4.41
CA ILE A 51 2.69 4.38 -5.72
C ILE A 51 1.51 5.32 -5.58
N VAL A 52 1.79 6.60 -5.82
CA VAL A 52 0.84 7.69 -5.73
C VAL A 52 0.48 8.08 -7.16
N ARG A 53 -0.81 8.09 -7.47
CA ARG A 53 -1.30 8.35 -8.82
C ARG A 53 -2.48 9.32 -8.78
N GLN A 54 -2.35 10.41 -9.52
CA GLN A 54 -3.43 11.34 -9.83
C GLN A 54 -3.35 11.65 -11.32
N HIS A 55 -4.05 10.88 -12.16
CA HIS A 55 -4.11 11.19 -13.58
C HIS A 55 -4.87 12.49 -13.85
N PRO A 56 -4.52 13.24 -14.92
CA PRO A 56 -3.33 13.09 -15.77
C PRO A 56 -2.07 13.76 -15.19
N ASN A 57 -2.16 14.32 -13.98
CA ASN A 57 -1.15 15.22 -13.43
C ASN A 57 0.16 14.53 -13.05
N CYS A 58 0.10 13.42 -12.31
CA CYS A 58 1.31 12.75 -11.86
C CYS A 58 1.12 11.28 -11.46
N GLN A 59 2.21 10.51 -11.63
CA GLN A 59 2.37 9.19 -11.07
C GLN A 59 3.80 9.06 -10.54
N ARG A 60 3.97 8.75 -9.25
CA ARG A 60 5.28 8.56 -8.65
C ARG A 60 5.31 7.36 -7.72
N ARG A 61 6.39 6.60 -7.80
CA ARG A 61 6.71 5.50 -6.88
C ARG A 61 7.70 6.00 -5.84
N HIS A 62 7.42 5.69 -4.58
CA HIS A 62 8.25 6.03 -3.45
C HIS A 62 8.57 4.78 -2.64
N HIS A 63 9.84 4.59 -2.33
CA HIS A 63 10.28 3.48 -1.49
C HIS A 63 9.95 3.78 -0.03
N MET A 64 9.16 2.92 0.60
CA MET A 64 8.87 2.96 2.02
C MET A 64 9.92 2.14 2.79
N LYS A 65 9.85 2.18 4.13
CA LYS A 65 10.76 1.37 4.93
C LYS A 65 10.40 -0.11 4.77
N PRO A 66 11.36 -1.00 4.43
CA PRO A 66 11.11 -2.43 4.37
C PRO A 66 10.69 -2.96 5.75
N THR A 67 9.85 -3.98 5.76
CA THR A 67 9.34 -4.62 6.97
C THR A 67 9.67 -6.10 6.98
N LYS A 68 9.94 -6.67 8.16
CA LYS A 68 10.04 -8.13 8.35
C LYS A 68 8.70 -8.76 8.73
N SER A 69 7.66 -7.96 8.92
CA SER A 69 6.34 -8.45 9.31
C SER A 69 5.58 -8.99 8.10
N ASP A 70 5.22 -10.28 8.14
CA ASP A 70 4.27 -10.85 7.17
C ASP A 70 2.86 -10.27 7.33
N LYS A 71 2.51 -9.85 8.56
CA LYS A 71 1.27 -9.12 8.88
C LYS A 71 1.53 -7.62 8.73
N LEU A 72 1.70 -7.18 7.48
CA LEU A 72 1.79 -5.76 7.18
C LEU A 72 0.43 -5.10 7.42
N LYS A 73 0.44 -4.01 8.18
CA LYS A 73 -0.71 -3.12 8.34
C LYS A 73 -0.24 -1.70 8.07
N VAL A 74 -0.82 -1.07 7.05
CA VAL A 74 -0.61 0.34 6.72
C VAL A 74 -1.94 1.06 6.85
N GLU A 75 -2.09 1.91 7.85
CA GLU A 75 -3.31 2.67 8.06
C GLU A 75 -3.28 3.92 7.19
N VAL A 76 -4.43 4.29 6.62
CA VAL A 76 -4.57 5.44 5.73
C VAL A 76 -5.53 6.43 6.35
N TYR A 77 -5.08 7.67 6.42
CA TYR A 77 -5.83 8.81 6.92
C TYR A 77 -5.86 9.92 5.88
N THR A 78 -6.87 10.78 5.95
CA THR A 78 -6.98 11.97 5.10
C THR A 78 -7.36 13.18 5.96
N PRO A 79 -6.44 14.15 6.15
CA PRO A 79 -6.77 15.39 6.84
C PRO A 79 -7.56 16.36 5.95
N GLN A 80 -7.32 16.31 4.64
CA GLN A 80 -7.97 17.18 3.66
C GLN A 80 -7.96 16.50 2.28
N ARG A 81 -8.84 16.94 1.38
CA ARG A 81 -8.88 16.41 0.00
C ARG A 81 -7.52 16.57 -0.67
N GLY A 82 -7.02 15.51 -1.29
CA GLY A 82 -5.74 15.52 -2.00
C GLY A 82 -4.54 15.13 -1.15
N VAL A 83 -4.65 15.17 0.19
CA VAL A 83 -3.56 14.80 1.11
C VAL A 83 -3.92 13.52 1.85
N PHE A 84 -2.97 12.59 1.87
CA PHE A 84 -3.11 11.30 2.51
C PHE A 84 -1.93 11.06 3.44
N ILE A 85 -2.24 10.50 4.61
CA ILE A 85 -1.25 10.16 5.62
C ILE A 85 -1.30 8.64 5.80
N LEU A 86 -0.17 7.99 5.53
CA LEU A 86 -0.01 6.55 5.72
C LEU A 86 0.80 6.30 6.98
N ARG A 87 0.31 5.42 7.83
CA ARG A 87 1.00 4.99 9.05
C ARG A 87 1.44 3.54 8.92
N GLN A 88 2.75 3.33 9.00
CA GLN A 88 3.37 2.02 9.05
C GLN A 88 3.99 1.82 10.44
N ALA A 89 3.27 1.11 11.32
CA ALA A 89 3.67 0.91 12.71
C ALA A 89 3.95 2.24 13.46
N LYS A 90 5.22 2.61 13.61
CA LYS A 90 5.68 3.86 14.26
C LYS A 90 6.08 4.96 13.28
N ARG A 91 6.06 4.69 11.96
CA ARG A 91 6.46 5.65 10.93
C ARG A 91 5.25 6.24 10.24
N TRP A 92 5.36 7.50 9.89
CA TRP A 92 4.32 8.26 9.23
C TRP A 92 4.83 8.74 7.88
N TYR A 93 3.97 8.66 6.87
CA TYR A 93 4.26 9.07 5.51
C TYR A 93 3.15 10.01 5.07
N VAL A 94 3.49 11.23 4.72
CA VAL A 94 2.53 12.19 4.18
C VAL A 94 2.72 12.21 2.68
N THR A 95 1.64 12.04 1.93
CA THR A 95 1.66 12.15 0.48
C THR A 95 0.60 13.13 0.00
N ASP A 96 1.00 13.99 -0.92
CA ASP A 96 0.12 14.91 -1.62
C ASP A 96 -0.06 14.39 -3.05
N LEU A 97 -1.31 14.17 -3.44
CA LEU A 97 -1.66 13.72 -4.78
C LEU A 97 -1.39 14.78 -5.84
N ARG A 98 -1.47 16.07 -5.49
CA ARG A 98 -1.26 17.17 -6.45
C ARG A 98 0.18 17.23 -6.95
N THR A 99 1.12 16.93 -6.07
CA THR A 99 2.56 16.95 -6.36
C THR A 99 3.15 15.55 -6.53
N CYS A 100 2.38 14.50 -6.20
CA CYS A 100 2.84 13.13 -6.02
C CYS A 100 4.10 13.04 -5.13
N ALA A 101 4.29 13.97 -4.19
CA ALA A 101 5.41 13.96 -3.26
C ALA A 101 5.11 13.04 -2.08
N MET A 102 6.16 12.53 -1.44
CA MET A 102 6.06 11.78 -0.20
C MET A 102 7.11 12.31 0.79
N GLU A 103 6.64 12.66 1.98
CA GLU A 103 7.46 13.05 3.12
C GLU A 103 7.36 11.98 4.21
N THR A 104 8.46 11.77 4.92
CA THR A 104 8.53 10.75 5.99
C THR A 104 8.76 11.42 7.33
N PHE A 105 7.93 11.08 8.30
CA PHE A 105 7.98 11.57 9.67
C PHE A 105 8.15 10.40 10.65
N GLN A 106 8.91 10.63 11.72
CA GLN A 106 9.05 9.66 12.81
C GLN A 106 7.96 9.85 13.86
N ASP A 107 7.58 11.09 14.11
CA ASP A 107 6.52 11.46 15.05
C ASP A 107 5.16 11.56 14.35
N PRO A 108 4.05 11.36 15.09
CA PRO A 108 2.73 11.54 14.53
C PRO A 108 2.53 12.99 14.07
N PRO A 109 2.07 13.23 12.84
CA PRO A 109 1.66 14.57 12.44
C PRO A 109 0.51 15.04 13.35
N PRO A 110 0.46 16.34 13.69
CA PRO A 110 -0.44 16.89 14.72
C PRO A 110 -1.92 16.64 14.41
N GLU A 111 -2.28 16.50 13.13
CA GLU A 111 -3.64 16.25 12.68
C GLU A 111 -3.63 15.16 11.60
N PRO A 112 -3.74 13.86 11.96
CA PRO A 112 -3.78 12.79 10.96
C PRO A 112 -5.06 12.82 10.12
N GLY A 113 -6.14 13.43 10.62
CA GLY A 113 -7.42 13.52 9.92
C GLY A 113 -8.31 12.30 10.10
N GLU A 114 -9.27 12.16 9.20
CA GLU A 114 -10.23 11.05 9.18
C GLU A 114 -9.56 9.76 8.73
N ARG A 115 -9.88 8.64 9.39
CA ARG A 115 -9.36 7.33 8.99
C ARG A 115 -10.14 6.80 7.79
N VAL A 116 -9.47 6.68 6.65
CA VAL A 116 -10.05 6.15 5.40
C VAL A 116 -10.10 4.62 5.41
N GLY A 117 -9.06 3.98 5.97
CA GLY A 117 -8.95 2.52 5.97
C GLY A 117 -7.57 2.01 6.34
N ALA A 118 -7.27 0.78 5.96
CA ALA A 118 -5.94 0.21 6.08
C ALA A 118 -5.66 -0.85 5.01
N PHE A 119 -4.44 -0.85 4.49
CA PHE A 119 -3.89 -1.97 3.74
C PHE A 119 -3.46 -3.06 4.71
N THR A 120 -4.04 -4.25 4.58
CA THR A 120 -3.72 -5.36 5.45
C THR A 120 -3.92 -6.70 4.75
N VAL A 121 -3.29 -7.74 5.28
CA VAL A 121 -3.52 -9.11 4.82
C VAL A 121 -4.84 -9.59 5.42
N LYS A 122 -5.85 -9.78 4.57
CA LYS A 122 -7.14 -10.33 4.97
C LYS A 122 -7.45 -11.51 4.05
N ASP A 123 -7.73 -12.66 4.64
CA ASP A 123 -7.95 -13.94 3.96
C ASP A 123 -6.72 -14.44 3.17
N GLY A 124 -5.51 -14.08 3.62
CA GLY A 124 -4.25 -14.46 2.96
C GLY A 124 -3.84 -13.56 1.80
N GLU A 125 -4.66 -12.58 1.43
CA GLU A 125 -4.38 -11.62 0.36
C GLU A 125 -4.14 -10.21 0.91
N PHE A 126 -3.18 -9.49 0.35
CA PHE A 126 -2.92 -8.10 0.70
C PHE A 126 -3.93 -7.19 0.01
N LYS A 127 -4.87 -6.61 0.78
CA LYS A 127 -5.94 -5.76 0.24
C LYS A 127 -6.18 -4.52 1.08
N PHE A 128 -6.78 -3.52 0.45
CA PHE A 128 -7.28 -2.35 1.16
C PHE A 128 -8.61 -2.68 1.83
N VAL A 129 -8.72 -2.36 3.12
CA VAL A 129 -9.94 -2.50 3.91
C VAL A 129 -10.40 -1.10 4.32
N PRO A 130 -11.54 -0.59 3.81
CA PRO A 130 -12.06 0.71 4.20
C PRO A 130 -12.41 0.74 5.70
N SER A 131 -12.38 1.93 6.29
CA SER A 131 -12.94 2.14 7.64
C SER A 131 -14.47 2.04 7.59
N GLN A 132 -15.09 1.75 8.74
CA GLN A 132 -16.55 1.68 8.83
C GLN A 132 -17.20 3.03 8.48
N ASP A 133 -16.59 4.13 8.91
CA ASP A 133 -17.04 5.51 8.62
C ASP A 133 -16.99 5.82 7.12
N ARG A 134 -15.94 5.35 6.44
CA ARG A 134 -15.79 5.47 4.98
C ARG A 134 -16.78 4.58 4.23
N ALA A 135 -16.92 3.32 4.65
CA ALA A 135 -17.82 2.37 4.01
C ALA A 135 -19.28 2.83 4.10
N ALA A 136 -19.69 3.44 5.21
CA ALA A 136 -21.01 4.05 5.36
C ALA A 136 -21.21 5.25 4.42
N THR A 137 -20.18 6.08 4.22
CA THR A 137 -20.24 7.23 3.30
C THR A 137 -20.32 6.80 1.84
N ASP A 138 -19.54 5.79 1.43
CA ASP A 138 -19.55 5.30 0.05
C ASP A 138 -20.86 4.55 -0.27
N ASN A 139 -21.44 3.82 0.69
CA ASN A 139 -22.74 3.17 0.53
C ASN A 139 -23.91 4.18 0.50
N GLY A 140 -23.87 5.22 1.33
CA GLY A 140 -24.89 6.28 1.31
C GLY A 140 -24.87 7.14 0.04
N ALA A 141 -23.74 7.19 -0.68
CA ALA A 141 -23.66 7.82 -2.00
C ALA A 141 -24.21 6.92 -3.12
N ALA A 142 -24.19 5.60 -2.96
CA ALA A 142 -24.73 4.64 -3.94
C ALA A 142 -26.26 4.46 -3.83
N GLU A 143 -26.88 4.90 -2.75
CA GLU A 143 -28.34 4.84 -2.53
C GLU A 143 -29.07 6.16 -2.90
N ALA A 144 -28.37 7.14 -3.47
CA ALA A 144 -28.90 8.46 -3.83
C ALA A 144 -29.01 8.71 -5.37
N GLU A 145 -28.86 7.67 -6.20
CA GLU A 145 -29.14 7.72 -7.65
C GLU A 145 -30.41 6.95 -8.02
#